data_AF-A0A1X0Q742-F1
#
_entry.id   AF-A0A1X0Q742-F1
#
_cell.length_a   1.000
_cell.length_b   1.000
_cell.length_c   1.000
_cell.angle_alpha   90.00
_cell.angle_beta   90.00
_cell.angle_gamma   90.00
#
_symmetry.space_group_name_H-M   'P 1'
#
loop_
_entity.id
_entity.type
_entity.pdbx_description
1 polymer ?
#
loop_
_entity_poly.entity_id
_entity_poly.type
_entity_poly.pdbx_seq_one_letter_code
_entity_poly.pdbx_strand_id
1 'polypeptide(L)'
;MKKVFKDITSIRKKNIKITIHKESHRQTLIRWIYEVCMDFRYTFYTYLRTVMLVDRYIRTINATTDDYQLIGVSCLFICAKIEETTTRPIKSYEMVTENSCKVEEILIKENEILEQMDYSLNYQLPLDFERQVHLRKIDKNAEIASELLKTIISALYEKYCSRESNYTIYTQALRISERIVKFKVIESPFDFYINNNPKLEALFNKKNQ
;
A
#
# COMPACT_ATOMS: atom_id res chain seq x y z
N MET A 1 16.38 -4.51 -5.17
CA MET A 1 14.96 -4.44 -5.60
C MET A 1 14.69 -5.25 -6.89
N LYS A 2 15.04 -6.55 -6.99
CA LYS A 2 14.99 -7.27 -8.30
C LYS A 2 14.56 -8.76 -8.27
N LYS A 3 14.05 -9.30 -7.15
CA LYS A 3 13.80 -10.76 -7.05
C LYS A 3 12.35 -11.20 -7.03
N VAL A 4 11.40 -10.36 -6.64
CA VAL A 4 10.03 -10.84 -6.35
C VAL A 4 9.18 -11.09 -7.60
N PHE A 5 9.44 -10.37 -8.70
CA PHE A 5 8.51 -10.35 -9.83
C PHE A 5 8.72 -11.48 -10.87
N LYS A 6 9.92 -12.03 -10.98
CA LYS A 6 10.24 -13.08 -11.98
C LYS A 6 9.49 -14.40 -11.75
N ASP A 7 8.98 -14.65 -10.54
CA ASP A 7 8.34 -15.91 -10.17
C ASP A 7 6.86 -16.01 -10.59
N ILE A 8 6.23 -14.90 -11.02
CA ILE A 8 4.78 -14.84 -11.29
C ILE A 8 4.40 -15.56 -12.60
N THR A 9 5.31 -15.64 -13.57
CA THR A 9 4.98 -16.10 -14.94
C THR A 9 5.00 -17.61 -15.16
N SER A 10 5.34 -18.43 -14.14
CA SER A 10 5.74 -19.83 -14.37
C SER A 10 4.73 -20.94 -13.98
N ILE A 11 3.61 -20.69 -13.31
CA ILE A 11 2.87 -21.80 -12.64
C ILE A 11 1.51 -22.14 -13.28
N ARG A 12 1.37 -23.38 -13.79
CA ARG A 12 0.08 -23.97 -14.25
C ARG A 12 -0.73 -24.66 -13.12
N LYS A 13 -2.04 -24.40 -13.17
CA LYS A 13 -3.29 -25.11 -12.72
C LYS A 13 -3.44 -25.65 -11.28
N LYS A 14 -4.48 -25.20 -10.55
CA LYS A 14 -5.86 -25.78 -10.43
C LYS A 14 -6.60 -25.10 -9.25
N ASN A 15 -7.86 -24.68 -9.43
CA ASN A 15 -8.72 -23.75 -8.66
C ASN A 15 -8.62 -23.58 -7.12
N ILE A 16 -7.88 -24.40 -6.36
CA ILE A 16 -7.44 -24.07 -5.00
C ILE A 16 -6.25 -23.07 -5.05
N LYS A 17 -5.44 -23.17 -6.10
CA LYS A 17 -4.32 -22.27 -6.41
C LYS A 17 -4.77 -20.84 -6.73
N ILE A 18 -5.93 -20.60 -7.33
CA ILE A 18 -6.30 -19.25 -7.80
C ILE A 18 -6.50 -18.29 -6.63
N THR A 19 -7.17 -18.69 -5.54
CA THR A 19 -7.37 -17.84 -4.36
C THR A 19 -6.06 -17.59 -3.60
N ILE A 20 -5.22 -18.62 -3.46
CA ILE A 20 -3.91 -18.53 -2.80
C ILE A 20 -2.94 -17.67 -3.64
N HIS A 21 -2.91 -17.85 -4.96
CA HIS A 21 -2.16 -16.99 -5.87
C HIS A 21 -2.73 -15.59 -5.94
N LYS A 22 -4.06 -15.38 -5.87
CA LYS A 22 -4.67 -14.06 -5.82
C LYS A 22 -4.26 -13.30 -4.56
N GLU A 23 -4.26 -13.96 -3.40
CA GLU A 23 -3.77 -13.35 -2.15
C GLU A 23 -2.26 -13.06 -2.21
N SER A 24 -1.46 -13.99 -2.76
CA SER A 24 -0.01 -13.82 -2.90
C SER A 24 0.36 -12.73 -3.93
N HIS A 25 -0.31 -12.67 -5.08
CA HIS A 25 -0.12 -11.63 -6.09
C HIS A 25 -0.59 -10.28 -5.58
N ARG A 26 -1.71 -10.23 -4.85
CA ARG A 26 -2.16 -9.02 -4.16
C ARG A 26 -1.11 -8.56 -3.15
N GLN A 27 -0.61 -9.44 -2.29
CA GLN A 27 0.42 -9.08 -1.32
C GLN A 27 1.67 -8.49 -2.00
N THR A 28 2.16 -9.16 -3.06
CA THR A 28 3.28 -8.67 -3.86
C THR A 28 2.99 -7.31 -4.49
N LEU A 29 1.80 -7.13 -5.08
CA LEU A 29 1.37 -5.88 -5.68
C LEU A 29 1.31 -4.76 -4.64
N ILE A 30 0.69 -5.00 -3.48
CA ILE A 30 0.53 -3.99 -2.42
C ILE A 30 1.88 -3.58 -1.84
N ARG A 31 2.79 -4.52 -1.64
CA ARG A 31 4.17 -4.20 -1.21
C ARG A 31 4.92 -3.39 -2.25
N TRP A 32 4.81 -3.76 -3.52
CA TRP A 32 5.40 -2.99 -4.61
C TRP A 32 4.82 -1.57 -4.67
N ILE A 33 3.49 -1.41 -4.58
CA ILE A 33 2.86 -0.07 -4.52
C ILE A 33 3.41 0.75 -3.34
N TYR A 34 3.66 0.13 -2.19
CA TYR A 34 4.28 0.82 -1.06
C TYR A 34 5.68 1.33 -1.40
N GLU A 35 6.55 0.47 -1.97
CA GLU A 35 7.89 0.87 -2.42
C GLU A 35 7.82 2.02 -3.44
N VAL A 36 6.93 1.94 -4.43
CA VAL A 36 6.72 3.01 -5.43
C VAL A 36 6.29 4.32 -4.76
N CYS A 37 5.39 4.27 -3.77
CA CYS A 37 4.96 5.46 -3.04
C CYS A 37 6.14 6.09 -2.27
N MET A 38 7.00 5.28 -1.66
CA MET A 38 8.20 5.76 -0.96
C MET A 38 9.20 6.40 -1.95
N ASP A 39 9.43 5.77 -3.10
CA ASP A 39 10.32 6.29 -4.14
C ASP A 39 9.80 7.60 -4.75
N PHE A 40 8.49 7.68 -5.02
CA PHE A 40 7.86 8.88 -5.55
C PHE A 40 7.71 9.97 -4.48
N ARG A 41 7.87 9.61 -3.20
CA ARG A 41 7.62 10.43 -2.00
C ARG A 41 6.16 10.87 -1.86
N TYR A 42 5.25 9.97 -2.22
CA TYR A 42 3.82 10.17 -2.01
C TYR A 42 3.43 9.94 -0.55
N THR A 43 2.31 10.53 -0.19
CA THR A 43 1.73 10.40 1.15
C THR A 43 1.19 9.00 1.41
N PHE A 44 1.07 8.65 2.69
CA PHE A 44 0.39 7.41 3.08
C PHE A 44 -1.08 7.38 2.68
N TYR A 45 -1.73 8.53 2.54
CA TYR A 45 -3.10 8.61 2.03
C TYR A 45 -3.21 8.06 0.61
N THR A 46 -2.27 8.44 -0.27
CA THR A 46 -2.17 7.90 -1.64
C THR A 46 -2.03 6.39 -1.63
N TYR A 47 -1.11 5.85 -0.82
CA TYR A 47 -0.94 4.40 -0.69
C TYR A 47 -2.24 3.70 -0.22
N LEU A 48 -2.81 4.14 0.91
CA LEU A 48 -3.98 3.49 1.50
C LEU A 48 -5.21 3.56 0.59
N ARG A 49 -5.41 4.70 -0.10
CA ARG A 49 -6.49 4.84 -1.08
C ARG A 49 -6.26 3.94 -2.29
N THR A 50 -5.01 3.83 -2.75
CA THR A 50 -4.65 2.92 -3.85
C THR A 50 -4.97 1.47 -3.49
N VAL A 51 -4.56 0.98 -2.33
CA VAL A 51 -4.85 -0.40 -1.87
C VAL A 51 -6.35 -0.69 -1.87
N MET A 52 -7.14 0.25 -1.34
CA MET A 52 -8.59 0.11 -1.29
C MET A 52 -9.24 0.15 -2.68
N LEU A 53 -8.77 1.02 -3.57
CA LEU A 53 -9.27 1.09 -4.95
C LEU A 53 -8.94 -0.19 -5.72
N VAL A 54 -7.71 -0.69 -5.59
CA VAL A 54 -7.27 -1.99 -6.14
C VAL A 54 -8.19 -3.11 -5.66
N ASP A 55 -8.41 -3.21 -4.34
CA ASP A 55 -9.24 -4.26 -3.75
C ASP A 55 -10.70 -4.19 -4.19
N ARG A 56 -11.25 -2.99 -4.35
CA ARG A 56 -12.61 -2.79 -4.85
C ARG A 56 -12.73 -3.18 -6.31
N TYR A 57 -11.83 -2.68 -7.15
CA TYR A 57 -11.85 -2.94 -8.58
C TYR A 57 -11.67 -4.44 -8.87
N ILE A 58 -10.70 -5.10 -8.23
CA ILE A 58 -10.45 -6.55 -8.39
C ILE A 58 -11.60 -7.44 -7.87
N ARG A 59 -12.52 -6.89 -7.06
CA ARG A 59 -13.76 -7.59 -6.66
C ARG A 59 -14.86 -7.48 -7.71
N THR A 60 -14.91 -6.41 -8.49
CA THR A 60 -15.92 -6.23 -9.55
C THR A 60 -15.54 -7.00 -10.81
N ILE A 61 -14.26 -7.23 -11.04
CA ILE A 61 -13.76 -7.95 -12.22
C ILE A 61 -13.15 -9.33 -11.87
N ASN A 62 -13.34 -10.31 -12.76
CA ASN A 62 -12.62 -11.58 -12.71
C ASN A 62 -11.21 -11.41 -13.33
N ALA A 63 -10.40 -10.53 -12.75
CA ALA A 63 -9.06 -10.19 -13.24
C ALA A 63 -8.14 -11.41 -13.37
N THR A 64 -7.38 -11.46 -14.46
CA THR A 64 -6.28 -12.41 -14.63
C THR A 64 -5.01 -11.91 -13.94
N THR A 65 -4.02 -12.77 -13.72
CA THR A 65 -2.76 -12.41 -13.03
C THR A 65 -1.94 -11.38 -13.78
N ASP A 66 -2.03 -11.39 -15.11
CA ASP A 66 -1.24 -10.54 -15.99
C ASP A 66 -1.71 -9.07 -15.94
N ASP A 67 -2.94 -8.84 -15.45
CA ASP A 67 -3.53 -7.51 -15.32
C ASP A 67 -3.17 -6.80 -14.00
N TYR A 68 -2.60 -7.49 -12.99
CA TYR A 68 -2.46 -6.91 -11.64
C TYR A 68 -1.53 -5.70 -11.60
N GLN A 69 -0.42 -5.71 -12.37
CA GLN A 69 0.51 -4.58 -12.40
C GLN A 69 -0.13 -3.36 -13.08
N LEU A 70 -0.81 -3.57 -14.21
CA LEU A 70 -1.52 -2.52 -14.93
C LEU A 70 -2.65 -1.92 -14.08
N ILE A 71 -3.43 -2.77 -13.40
CA ILE A 71 -4.46 -2.32 -12.45
C ILE A 71 -3.83 -1.52 -11.31
N GLY A 72 -2.79 -2.06 -10.66
CA GLY A 72 -2.17 -1.40 -9.51
C GLY A 72 -1.55 -0.05 -9.85
N VAL A 73 -0.81 0.03 -10.96
CA VAL A 73 -0.19 1.30 -11.39
C VAL A 73 -1.24 2.33 -11.83
N SER A 74 -2.33 1.89 -12.46
CA SER A 74 -3.43 2.77 -12.88
C SER A 74 -4.23 3.28 -11.68
N CYS A 75 -4.54 2.42 -10.71
CA CYS A 75 -5.12 2.84 -9.43
C CYS A 75 -4.23 3.85 -8.70
N LEU A 76 -2.91 3.62 -8.68
CA LEU A 76 -1.96 4.55 -8.07
C LEU A 76 -1.94 5.90 -8.79
N PHE A 77 -2.01 5.89 -10.12
CA PHE A 77 -2.07 7.12 -10.91
C PHE A 77 -3.34 7.92 -10.60
N ILE A 78 -4.51 7.26 -10.53
CA ILE A 78 -5.77 7.87 -10.13
C ILE A 78 -5.67 8.46 -8.72
N CYS A 79 -5.23 7.68 -7.74
CA CYS A 79 -5.17 8.12 -6.35
C CYS A 79 -4.16 9.25 -6.14
N ALA A 80 -3.03 9.24 -6.83
CA ALA A 80 -2.06 10.32 -6.77
C ALA A 80 -2.63 11.65 -7.31
N LYS A 81 -3.48 11.62 -8.35
CA LYS A 81 -4.18 12.84 -8.84
C LYS A 81 -5.19 13.41 -7.84
N ILE A 82 -5.65 12.61 -6.89
CA ILE A 82 -6.65 13.00 -5.88
C ILE A 82 -5.97 13.53 -4.62
N GLU A 83 -4.93 12.84 -4.16
CA GLU A 83 -4.32 13.05 -2.85
C GLU A 83 -3.09 13.97 -2.88
N GLU A 84 -2.32 13.94 -3.96
CA GLU A 84 -1.06 14.68 -4.05
C GLU A 84 -1.27 16.07 -4.64
N THR A 85 -0.60 17.07 -4.08
CA THR A 85 -0.56 18.43 -4.66
C THR A 85 -0.01 18.40 -6.09
N THR A 86 0.99 17.56 -6.34
CA THR A 86 1.59 17.34 -7.66
C THR A 86 1.96 15.87 -7.82
N THR A 87 1.38 15.23 -8.84
CA THR A 87 1.76 13.86 -9.23
C THR A 87 2.97 13.86 -10.17
N ARG A 88 3.67 12.72 -10.25
CA ARG A 88 4.72 12.48 -11.24
C ARG A 88 4.13 12.44 -12.66
N PRO A 89 4.94 12.73 -13.71
CA PRO A 89 4.51 12.55 -15.08
C PRO A 89 4.11 11.08 -15.35
N ILE A 90 3.11 10.85 -16.19
CA ILE A 90 2.63 9.49 -16.51
C ILE A 90 3.76 8.58 -17.04
N LYS A 91 4.79 9.14 -17.70
CA LYS A 91 5.95 8.38 -18.15
C LYS A 91 6.73 7.73 -17.00
N SER A 92 6.74 8.34 -15.80
CA SER A 92 7.35 7.75 -14.61
C SER A 92 6.61 6.48 -14.16
N TYR A 93 5.30 6.41 -14.38
CA TYR A 93 4.49 5.22 -14.08
C TYR A 93 4.80 4.07 -15.04
N GLU A 94 5.00 4.34 -16.34
CA GLU A 94 5.51 3.32 -17.26
C GLU A 94 6.90 2.84 -16.81
N MET A 95 7.81 3.76 -16.47
CA MET A 95 9.18 3.42 -16.07
C MET A 95 9.24 2.55 -14.81
N VAL A 96 8.40 2.81 -13.80
CA VAL A 96 8.40 2.03 -12.55
C VAL A 96 7.84 0.62 -12.74
N THR A 97 7.13 0.37 -13.84
CA THR A 97 6.72 -0.97 -14.28
C THR A 97 7.75 -1.65 -15.19
N GLU A 98 8.98 -1.13 -15.30
CA GLU A 98 10.00 -1.59 -16.25
C GLU A 98 9.51 -1.57 -17.72
N ASN A 99 8.62 -0.61 -18.04
CA ASN A 99 7.95 -0.45 -19.33
C ASN A 99 7.03 -1.62 -19.74
N SER A 100 6.60 -2.44 -18.77
CA SER A 100 5.60 -3.50 -19.02
C SER A 100 4.19 -2.93 -19.23
N CYS A 101 3.88 -1.79 -18.61
CA CYS A 101 2.60 -1.08 -18.74
C CYS A 101 2.85 0.24 -19.47
N LYS A 102 2.38 0.35 -20.72
CA LYS A 102 2.53 1.54 -21.55
C LYS A 102 1.63 2.67 -21.09
N VAL A 103 2.02 3.90 -21.40
CA VAL A 103 1.24 5.11 -21.06
C VAL A 103 -0.18 4.99 -21.59
N GLU A 104 -0.35 4.51 -22.83
CA GLU A 104 -1.66 4.33 -23.46
C GLU A 104 -2.52 3.30 -22.70
N GLU A 105 -1.92 2.20 -22.26
CA GLU A 105 -2.60 1.15 -21.48
C GLU A 105 -3.04 1.69 -20.12
N ILE A 106 -2.19 2.48 -19.45
CA ILE A 106 -2.50 3.12 -18.16
C ILE A 106 -3.68 4.08 -18.32
N LEU A 107 -3.73 4.88 -19.39
CA LEU A 107 -4.82 5.81 -19.66
C LEU A 107 -6.13 5.10 -19.99
N ILE A 108 -6.08 4.01 -20.77
CA ILE A 108 -7.26 3.19 -21.05
C ILE A 108 -7.78 2.57 -19.76
N LYS A 109 -6.89 1.94 -18.98
CA LYS A 109 -7.24 1.29 -17.72
C LYS A 109 -7.77 2.28 -16.69
N GLU A 110 -7.24 3.51 -16.66
CA GLU A 110 -7.74 4.57 -15.81
C GLU A 110 -9.24 4.84 -16.07
N ASN A 111 -9.61 5.04 -17.34
CA ASN A 111 -11.02 5.29 -17.69
C ASN A 111 -11.91 4.11 -17.30
N GLU A 112 -11.47 2.88 -17.61
CA GLU A 112 -12.21 1.67 -17.22
C GLU A 112 -12.41 1.59 -15.70
N ILE A 113 -11.37 1.87 -14.89
CA ILE A 113 -11.47 1.84 -13.42
C ILE A 113 -12.47 2.89 -12.94
N LEU A 114 -12.39 4.11 -13.48
CA LEU A 114 -13.27 5.22 -13.06
C LEU A 114 -14.73 4.93 -13.39
N GLU A 115 -15.01 4.43 -14.59
CA GLU A 115 -16.35 4.03 -15.02
C GLU A 115 -16.90 2.89 -14.17
N GLN A 116 -16.10 1.83 -13.94
CA GLN A 116 -16.53 0.69 -13.11
C GLN A 116 -16.78 1.05 -11.65
N MET A 117 -16.16 2.13 -11.15
CA MET A 117 -16.35 2.62 -9.78
C MET A 117 -17.41 3.72 -9.68
N ASP A 118 -18.12 4.05 -10.77
CA ASP A 118 -19.06 5.17 -10.86
C ASP A 118 -18.45 6.49 -10.34
N TYR A 119 -17.14 6.69 -10.54
CA TYR A 119 -16.36 7.81 -10.01
C TYR A 119 -16.42 7.99 -8.48
N SER A 120 -16.97 7.01 -7.74
CA SER A 120 -17.11 7.06 -6.30
C SER A 120 -15.82 6.62 -5.62
N LEU A 121 -14.83 7.51 -5.49
CA LEU A 121 -13.48 7.21 -4.94
C LEU A 121 -13.25 7.72 -3.50
N ASN A 122 -14.25 8.41 -2.94
CA ASN A 122 -14.18 8.97 -1.60
C ASN A 122 -14.57 7.92 -0.57
N TYR A 123 -13.59 7.48 0.20
CA TYR A 123 -13.78 6.59 1.34
C TYR A 123 -12.96 7.07 2.52
N GLN A 124 -13.50 6.80 3.70
CA GLN A 124 -12.81 7.02 4.96
C GLN A 124 -11.64 6.04 5.09
N LEU A 125 -10.49 6.50 5.53
CA LEU A 125 -9.27 5.74 5.78
C LEU A 125 -8.98 5.66 7.29
N PRO A 126 -8.19 4.69 7.77
CA PRO A 126 -7.80 4.60 9.18
C PRO A 126 -7.11 5.87 9.66
N LEU A 127 -6.36 6.53 8.78
CA LEU A 127 -5.67 7.78 9.10
C LEU A 127 -6.63 8.92 9.44
N ASP A 128 -7.89 8.89 8.98
CA ASP A 128 -8.89 9.91 9.31
C ASP A 128 -9.24 9.92 10.82
N PHE A 129 -8.96 8.81 11.51
CA PHE A 129 -9.14 8.68 12.96
C PHE A 129 -7.92 9.18 13.76
N GLU A 130 -6.84 9.62 13.11
CA GLU A 130 -5.64 10.13 13.80
C GLU A 130 -6.00 11.34 14.68
N ARG A 131 -5.59 11.30 15.94
CA ARG A 131 -5.74 12.39 16.89
C ARG A 131 -4.45 12.56 17.68
N GLN A 132 -4.10 13.82 17.99
CA GLN A 132 -2.88 14.17 18.74
C GLN A 132 -2.79 13.44 20.09
N VAL A 133 -3.92 13.23 20.78
CA VAL A 133 -3.97 12.50 22.05
C VAL A 133 -3.61 11.02 21.90
N HIS A 134 -3.81 10.41 20.73
CA HIS A 134 -3.43 9.03 20.46
C HIS A 134 -1.92 8.93 20.17
N LEU A 135 -1.37 9.88 19.41
CA LEU A 135 0.07 9.90 19.11
C LEU A 135 0.94 9.97 20.37
N ARG A 136 0.51 10.78 21.36
CA ARG A 136 1.18 10.90 22.67
C ARG A 136 1.25 9.60 23.47
N LYS A 137 0.35 8.63 23.19
CA LYS A 137 0.38 7.30 23.82
C LYS A 137 1.48 6.42 23.23
N ILE A 138 1.82 6.62 21.96
CA ILE A 138 2.84 5.88 21.24
C ILE A 138 4.23 6.38 21.63
N ASP A 139 4.51 7.66 21.41
CA ASP A 139 5.80 8.28 21.70
C ASP A 139 5.63 9.76 22.08
N LYS A 140 6.57 10.31 22.85
CA LYS A 140 6.59 11.74 23.19
C LYS A 140 6.85 12.60 21.96
N ASN A 141 7.63 12.08 21.01
CA ASN A 141 7.85 12.71 19.72
C ASN A 141 6.68 12.39 18.78
N ALA A 142 5.81 13.39 18.57
CA ALA A 142 4.61 13.26 17.74
C ALA A 142 4.93 12.90 16.28
N GLU A 143 6.07 13.33 15.75
CA GLU A 143 6.47 13.02 14.37
C GLU A 143 6.79 11.52 14.24
N ILE A 144 7.61 10.99 15.15
CA ILE A 144 7.95 9.55 15.18
C ILE A 144 6.69 8.71 15.42
N ALA A 145 5.83 9.13 16.36
CA ALA A 145 4.58 8.45 16.64
C ALA A 145 3.66 8.40 15.42
N SER A 146 3.48 9.52 14.72
CA SER A 146 2.62 9.61 13.52
C SER A 146 3.19 8.76 12.39
N GLU A 147 4.50 8.86 12.14
CA GLU A 147 5.18 8.09 11.09
C GLU A 147 5.13 6.57 11.34
N LEU A 148 5.37 6.15 12.58
CA LEU A 148 5.23 4.74 12.98
C LEU A 148 3.78 4.27 12.81
N LEU A 149 2.81 5.05 13.29
CA LEU A 149 1.39 4.69 13.19
C LEU A 149 0.97 4.49 11.72
N LYS A 150 1.34 5.42 10.83
CA LYS A 150 1.10 5.32 9.37
C LYS A 150 1.71 4.06 8.76
N THR A 151 2.93 3.72 9.17
CA THR A 151 3.64 2.53 8.69
C THR A 151 2.97 1.25 9.15
N ILE A 152 2.54 1.17 10.42
CA ILE A 152 1.81 0.01 10.95
C ILE A 152 0.43 -0.12 10.31
N ILE A 153 -0.29 0.99 10.11
CA ILE A 153 -1.55 0.99 9.37
C ILE A 153 -1.35 0.41 7.97
N SER A 154 -0.26 0.78 7.29
CA SER A 154 0.05 0.27 5.94
C SER A 154 0.25 -1.24 5.93
N ALA A 155 1.02 -1.76 6.90
CA ALA A 155 1.21 -3.19 7.07
C ALA A 155 -0.08 -3.95 7.39
N LEU A 156 -0.97 -3.37 8.20
CA LEU A 156 -2.28 -3.97 8.49
C LEU A 156 -3.22 -3.89 7.28
N TYR A 157 -3.14 -2.85 6.47
CA TYR A 157 -3.90 -2.70 5.22
C TYR A 157 -3.57 -3.78 4.19
N GLU A 158 -2.29 -4.17 4.10
CA GLU A 158 -1.89 -5.33 3.30
C GLU A 158 -2.72 -6.57 3.67
N LYS A 159 -3.04 -6.80 4.94
CA LYS A 159 -3.71 -8.04 5.36
C LYS A 159 -5.23 -7.92 5.48
N TYR A 160 -5.72 -6.78 5.94
CA TYR A 160 -7.09 -6.63 6.44
C TYR A 160 -7.94 -5.63 5.65
N CYS A 161 -7.40 -4.98 4.61
CA CYS A 161 -8.20 -4.05 3.81
C CYS A 161 -9.49 -4.72 3.31
N SER A 162 -10.62 -4.06 3.54
CA SER A 162 -11.98 -4.55 3.26
C SER A 162 -12.42 -5.84 3.98
N ARG A 163 -11.59 -6.41 4.86
CA ARG A 163 -11.95 -7.54 5.75
C ARG A 163 -12.35 -7.05 7.13
N GLU A 164 -11.71 -5.97 7.59
CA GLU A 164 -12.00 -5.31 8.86
C GLU A 164 -12.42 -3.86 8.64
N SER A 165 -13.08 -3.27 9.64
CA SER A 165 -13.40 -1.84 9.60
C SER A 165 -12.13 -1.00 9.75
N ASN A 166 -12.10 0.19 9.12
CA ASN A 166 -10.95 1.10 9.20
C ASN A 166 -10.67 1.59 10.61
N TYR A 167 -11.70 1.67 11.46
CA TYR A 167 -11.55 1.96 12.88
C TYR A 167 -10.88 0.80 13.65
N THR A 168 -11.24 -0.45 13.33
CA THR A 168 -10.60 -1.64 13.91
C THR A 168 -9.12 -1.66 13.56
N ILE A 169 -8.78 -1.47 12.28
CA ILE A 169 -7.39 -1.40 11.82
C ILE A 169 -6.63 -0.28 12.54
N TYR A 170 -7.23 0.92 12.65
CA TYR A 170 -6.63 2.05 13.35
C TYR A 170 -6.31 1.73 14.82
N THR A 171 -7.27 1.17 15.56
CA THR A 171 -7.08 0.84 16.98
C THR A 171 -6.09 -0.30 17.21
N GLN A 172 -6.02 -1.28 16.30
CA GLN A 172 -4.98 -2.31 16.32
C GLN A 172 -3.60 -1.68 16.07
N ALA A 173 -3.49 -0.79 15.08
CA ALA A 173 -2.24 -0.11 14.76
C ALA A 173 -1.71 0.68 15.96
N LEU A 174 -2.56 1.43 16.65
CA LEU A 174 -2.19 2.14 17.88
C LEU A 174 -1.56 1.20 18.92
N ARG A 175 -2.22 0.08 19.23
CA ARG A 175 -1.74 -0.89 20.21
C ARG A 175 -0.41 -1.53 19.80
N ILE A 176 -0.24 -1.83 18.53
CA ILE A 176 1.00 -2.41 17.99
C ILE A 176 2.12 -1.37 18.03
N SER A 177 1.87 -0.13 17.62
CA SER A 177 2.84 0.96 17.69
C SER A 177 3.33 1.21 19.12
N GLU A 178 2.42 1.23 20.10
CA GLU A 178 2.76 1.33 21.54
C GLU A 178 3.68 0.17 21.99
N ARG A 179 3.36 -1.07 21.57
CA ARG A 179 4.19 -2.25 21.89
C ARG A 179 5.57 -2.17 21.25
N ILE A 180 5.67 -1.76 19.97
CA ILE A 180 6.95 -1.64 19.26
C ILE A 180 7.83 -0.60 19.95
N VAL A 181 7.28 0.56 20.33
CA VAL A 181 8.07 1.59 21.04
C VAL A 181 8.51 1.09 22.42
N LYS A 182 7.62 0.42 23.15
CA LYS A 182 7.88 -0.08 24.52
C LYS A 182 8.91 -1.21 24.55
N PHE A 183 8.79 -2.20 23.67
CA PHE A 183 9.61 -3.41 23.70
C PHE A 183 10.77 -3.37 22.71
N LYS A 184 10.76 -2.45 21.74
CA LYS A 184 11.77 -2.34 20.66
C LYS A 184 11.94 -3.63 19.86
N VAL A 185 10.88 -4.43 19.76
CA VAL A 185 10.80 -5.66 18.95
C VAL A 185 9.92 -5.37 17.74
N ILE A 186 10.44 -5.65 16.55
CA ILE A 186 9.72 -5.53 15.28
C ILE A 186 9.53 -6.94 14.74
N GLU A 187 8.29 -7.38 14.63
CA GLU A 187 7.91 -8.69 14.09
C GLU A 187 7.38 -8.57 12.66
N SER A 188 7.38 -9.68 11.92
CA SER A 188 6.72 -9.75 10.61
C SER A 188 5.20 -9.58 10.76
N PRO A 189 4.51 -8.85 9.85
CA PRO A 189 4.99 -8.26 8.60
C PRO A 189 5.42 -6.78 8.71
N PHE A 190 5.61 -6.23 9.92
CA PHE A 190 5.90 -4.81 10.12
C PHE A 190 7.32 -4.43 9.71
N ASP A 191 8.25 -5.39 9.80
CA ASP A 191 9.65 -5.26 9.41
C ASP A 191 9.82 -4.73 7.97
N PHE A 192 9.08 -5.28 7.01
CA PHE A 192 9.13 -4.81 5.62
C PHE A 192 8.79 -3.32 5.50
N TYR A 193 7.69 -2.88 6.11
CA TYR A 193 7.20 -1.50 6.00
C TYR A 193 8.08 -0.51 6.74
N ILE A 194 8.59 -0.90 7.92
CA ILE A 194 9.48 -0.05 8.72
C ILE A 194 10.83 0.12 8.02
N ASN A 195 11.41 -0.96 7.47
CA ASN A 195 12.70 -0.90 6.80
C ASN A 195 12.63 -0.12 5.48
N ASN A 196 11.49 -0.12 4.80
CA ASN A 196 11.26 0.68 3.59
C ASN A 196 10.73 2.09 3.89
N ASN A 197 10.65 2.50 5.17
CA ASN A 197 10.34 3.88 5.54
C ASN A 197 11.62 4.63 5.94
N PRO A 198 12.14 5.56 5.11
CA PRO A 198 13.41 6.25 5.36
C PRO A 198 13.47 7.00 6.70
N LYS A 199 12.34 7.50 7.20
CA LYS A 199 12.28 8.24 8.46
C LYS A 199 12.40 7.34 9.68
N LEU A 200 11.88 6.12 9.59
CA LEU A 200 11.92 5.14 10.68
C LEU A 200 13.19 4.28 10.64
N GLU A 201 13.72 4.01 9.44
CA GLU A 201 14.97 3.27 9.26
C GLU A 201 16.10 3.89 10.10
N ALA A 202 16.25 5.21 10.03
CA ALA A 202 17.26 5.95 10.80
C ALA A 202 17.11 5.84 12.33
N LEU A 203 15.92 5.52 12.82
CA LEU A 203 15.61 5.42 14.26
C LEU A 203 15.80 4.01 14.80
N PHE A 204 15.50 2.99 13.99
CA PHE A 204 15.60 1.58 14.40
C PHE A 204 16.95 0.93 14.03
N ASN A 205 17.68 1.44 13.03
CA ASN A 205 19.01 0.93 12.66
C ASN A 205 20.19 1.58 13.42
N LYS A 206 19.94 2.56 14.30
CA LYS A 206 20.97 3.19 15.17
C LYS A 206 21.45 2.30 16.35
N LYS A 207 21.29 0.98 16.27
CA LYS A 207 21.78 0.03 17.29
C LYS A 207 23.15 -0.61 16.99
N ASN A 208 23.82 -0.26 15.90
CA ASN A 208 25.12 -0.83 15.51
C ASN A 208 26.24 0.21 15.27
N GLN A 209 26.22 1.36 15.95
CA GLN A 209 27.38 2.28 16.02
C GLN A 209 27.62 2.71 17.46
#